data_AF-A0AA35W3L5-F1
#
_entry.id   AF-A0AA35W3L5-F1
#
_cell.length_a   1.000
_cell.length_b   1.000
_cell.length_c   1.000
_cell.angle_alpha   90.00
_cell.angle_beta   90.00
_cell.angle_gamma   90.00
#
_symmetry.space_group_name_H-M   'P 1'
#
loop_
_entity.id
_entity.type
_entity.pdbx_description
1 polymer ?
#
loop_
_entity_poly.entity_id
_entity_poly.type
_entity_poly.pdbx_seq_one_letter_code
_entity_poly.pdbx_strand_id
1 'polypeptide(L)'
;MSIYTVAVFYPSETNVFLFQYEPPSKEVQEKQMESVKRVRERQAQQRTAQQEQLSLGKLVELEKDSELIGQIKAAEARHRIKSLRECYEKQQDEELQWLINSQPTSLEAVRLKTLLRPHPPDHAHSTSIMDPLSHTQRKRCEILIEDDTRIT
;
A
#
# COMPACT_ATOMS: atom_id res chain seq x y z
N MET A 1 -50.00 -0.31 -17.81
CA MET A 1 -50.57 0.74 -18.70
C MET A 1 -49.94 2.07 -18.33
N SER A 2 -48.82 2.44 -18.97
CA SER A 2 -48.27 3.80 -18.88
C SER A 2 -47.66 4.13 -20.24
N ILE A 3 -48.11 5.25 -20.79
CA ILE A 3 -48.04 5.62 -22.19
C ILE A 3 -46.84 6.57 -22.32
N TYR A 4 -45.72 6.10 -22.87
CA TYR A 4 -44.63 7.01 -23.27
C TYR A 4 -44.83 7.39 -24.72
N THR A 5 -45.29 8.62 -24.91
CA THR A 5 -45.45 9.30 -26.19
C THR A 5 -44.09 9.51 -26.85
N VAL A 6 -43.94 8.94 -28.04
CA VAL A 6 -42.82 9.20 -28.95
C VAL A 6 -42.96 10.64 -29.46
N ALA A 7 -42.11 11.54 -28.97
CA ALA A 7 -42.02 12.89 -29.52
C ALA A 7 -41.38 12.82 -30.91
N VAL A 8 -42.23 12.85 -31.95
CA VAL A 8 -41.79 13.06 -33.33
C VAL A 8 -41.30 14.51 -33.43
N PHE A 9 -39.99 14.67 -33.55
CA PHE A 9 -39.34 15.96 -33.72
C PHE A 9 -39.64 16.46 -35.14
N TYR A 10 -40.64 17.34 -35.28
CA TYR A 10 -40.88 18.05 -36.54
C TYR A 10 -39.79 19.13 -36.72
N PRO A 11 -39.11 19.18 -37.86
CA PRO A 11 -38.11 20.22 -38.09
C PRO A 11 -38.82 21.56 -38.29
N SER A 12 -38.51 22.52 -37.42
CA SER A 12 -38.89 23.93 -37.56
C SER A 12 -38.36 24.52 -38.87
N GLU A 13 -39.11 25.45 -39.46
CA GLU A 13 -38.86 26.12 -40.76
C GLU A 13 -37.56 26.95 -40.86
N THR A 14 -36.61 26.80 -39.93
CA THR A 14 -35.30 27.44 -39.97
C THR A 14 -34.29 26.77 -40.91
N ASN A 15 -34.69 25.71 -41.63
CA ASN A 15 -33.86 24.98 -42.61
C ASN A 15 -34.09 25.38 -44.07
N VAL A 16 -34.68 26.56 -44.35
CA VAL A 16 -34.88 27.02 -45.74
C VAL A 16 -33.54 27.37 -46.42
N PHE A 17 -32.49 27.67 -45.66
CA PHE A 17 -31.16 28.00 -46.20
C PHE A 17 -30.27 26.79 -46.54
N LEU A 18 -30.70 25.55 -46.27
CA LEU A 18 -29.83 24.38 -46.45
C LEU A 18 -29.73 23.89 -47.91
N PHE A 19 -30.64 24.32 -48.79
CA PHE A 19 -30.71 23.85 -50.19
C PHE A 19 -30.04 24.80 -51.20
N GLN A 20 -29.47 25.93 -50.77
CA GLN A 20 -28.89 26.96 -51.65
C GLN A 20 -27.36 26.88 -51.79
N TYR A 21 -26.71 25.92 -51.13
CA TYR A 21 -25.27 25.74 -51.26
C TYR A 21 -24.94 24.68 -52.31
N GLU A 22 -24.20 25.08 -53.33
CA GLU A 22 -23.56 24.14 -54.26
C GLU A 22 -22.64 23.21 -53.46
N PRO A 23 -22.66 21.89 -53.71
CA PRO A 23 -21.80 20.97 -52.99
C PRO A 23 -20.34 21.41 -53.17
N PRO A 24 -19.54 21.42 -52.08
CA PRO A 24 -18.18 21.92 -52.14
C PRO A 24 -17.37 21.14 -53.19
N SER A 25 -16.49 21.85 -53.90
CA SER A 25 -15.51 21.28 -54.84
C SER A 25 -14.79 20.08 -54.22
N LYS A 26 -14.39 19.10 -55.07
CA LYS A 26 -13.67 17.90 -54.64
C LYS A 26 -12.42 18.22 -53.80
N GLU A 27 -11.69 19.27 -54.18
CA GLU A 27 -10.51 19.73 -53.43
C GLU A 27 -10.88 20.26 -52.04
N VAL A 28 -12.01 20.97 -51.93
CA VAL A 28 -12.52 21.50 -50.65
C VAL A 28 -12.98 20.35 -49.75
N GLN A 29 -13.66 19.36 -50.31
CA GLN A 29 -14.08 18.16 -49.57
C GLN A 29 -12.87 17.35 -49.07
N GLU A 30 -11.84 17.21 -49.88
CA GLU A 30 -10.60 16.53 -49.51
C GLU A 30 -9.89 17.25 -48.35
N LYS A 31 -9.79 18.60 -48.42
CA LYS A 31 -9.25 19.43 -47.34
C LYS A 31 -10.10 19.37 -46.06
N GLN A 32 -11.43 19.34 -46.18
CA GLN A 32 -12.33 19.15 -45.04
C GLN A 32 -12.13 17.79 -44.38
N MET A 33 -12.00 16.72 -45.18
CA MET A 33 -11.74 15.37 -44.69
C MET A 33 -10.37 15.25 -44.01
N GLU A 34 -9.32 15.84 -44.59
CA GLU A 34 -7.99 15.93 -43.97
C GLU A 34 -8.05 16.66 -42.62
N SER A 35 -8.81 17.76 -42.53
CA SER A 35 -9.00 18.51 -41.29
C SER A 35 -9.70 17.67 -40.22
N VAL A 36 -10.82 17.02 -40.58
CA VAL A 36 -11.57 16.15 -39.65
C VAL A 36 -10.73 14.97 -39.19
N LYS A 37 -9.96 14.35 -40.10
CA LYS A 37 -9.05 13.25 -39.78
C LYS A 37 -8.01 13.69 -38.75
N ARG A 38 -7.39 14.85 -38.95
CA ARG A 38 -6.39 15.42 -38.02
C ARG A 38 -6.97 15.68 -36.63
N VAL A 39 -8.19 16.20 -36.54
CA VAL A 39 -8.88 16.43 -35.26
C VAL A 39 -9.18 15.11 -34.56
N ARG A 40 -9.66 14.10 -35.28
CA ARG A 40 -9.90 12.76 -34.71
C ARG A 40 -8.63 12.09 -34.22
N GLU A 41 -7.55 12.14 -35.00
CA GLU A 41 -6.25 11.59 -34.60
C GLU A 41 -5.74 12.26 -33.32
N ARG A 42 -5.84 13.60 -33.21
CA ARG A 42 -5.45 14.32 -32.00
C ARG A 42 -6.32 13.96 -30.80
N GLN A 43 -7.63 13.79 -30.98
CA GLN A 43 -8.53 13.34 -29.92
C GLN A 43 -8.25 11.89 -29.49
N ALA A 44 -7.94 11.00 -30.43
CA ALA A 44 -7.57 9.62 -30.15
C ALA A 44 -6.27 9.56 -29.32
N GLN A 45 -5.25 10.32 -29.72
CA GLN A 45 -3.98 10.44 -28.99
C GLN A 45 -4.17 10.98 -27.56
N GLN A 46 -5.03 11.98 -27.38
CA GLN A 46 -5.35 12.50 -26.05
C GLN A 46 -6.06 11.47 -25.17
N ARG A 47 -7.00 10.70 -25.74
CA ARG A 47 -7.68 9.62 -25.02
C ARG A 47 -6.72 8.53 -24.58
N THR A 48 -5.82 8.07 -25.47
CA THR A 48 -4.81 7.07 -25.10
C THR A 48 -3.86 7.60 -24.03
N ALA A 49 -3.36 8.84 -24.15
CA ALA A 49 -2.48 9.43 -23.14
C ALA A 49 -3.17 9.58 -21.77
N GLN A 50 -4.44 9.99 -21.73
CA GLN A 50 -5.22 10.03 -20.48
C GLN A 50 -5.41 8.62 -19.89
N GLN A 51 -5.67 7.63 -20.73
CA GLN A 51 -5.88 6.25 -20.30
C GLN A 51 -4.58 5.62 -19.75
N GLU A 52 -3.43 5.93 -20.34
CA GLU A 52 -2.10 5.58 -19.84
C GLU A 52 -1.78 6.27 -18.50
N GLN A 53 -2.15 7.54 -18.34
CA GLN A 53 -1.97 8.25 -17.06
C GLN A 53 -2.83 7.64 -15.94
N LEU A 54 -4.08 7.31 -16.25
CA LEU A 54 -5.00 6.64 -15.32
C LEU A 54 -4.50 5.24 -14.94
N SER A 55 -3.94 4.47 -15.89
CA SER A 55 -3.40 3.14 -15.60
C SER A 55 -2.14 3.23 -14.74
N LEU A 56 -1.24 4.19 -15.01
CA LEU A 56 -0.06 4.43 -14.20
C LEU A 56 -0.42 4.84 -12.77
N GLY A 57 -1.39 5.76 -12.61
CA GLY A 57 -1.88 6.14 -11.29
C GLY A 57 -2.43 4.95 -10.51
N LYS A 58 -3.16 4.05 -11.18
CA LYS A 58 -3.70 2.83 -10.56
C LYS A 58 -2.59 1.84 -10.15
N LEU A 59 -1.52 1.72 -10.94
CA LEU A 59 -0.36 0.88 -10.59
C LEU A 59 0.35 1.40 -9.34
N VAL A 60 0.53 2.72 -9.23
CA VAL A 60 1.14 3.37 -8.06
C VAL A 60 0.31 3.12 -6.79
N GLU A 61 -1.01 3.20 -6.87
CA GLU A 61 -1.87 2.90 -5.72
C GLU A 61 -1.80 1.41 -5.33
N LEU A 62 -1.77 0.49 -6.31
CA LEU A 62 -1.60 -0.94 -6.04
C LEU A 62 -0.24 -1.26 -5.37
N GLU A 63 0.81 -0.54 -5.75
CA GLU A 63 2.14 -0.68 -5.14
C GLU A 63 2.09 -0.24 -3.67
N LYS A 64 1.52 0.93 -3.37
CA LYS A 64 1.33 1.41 -1.98
C LYS A 64 0.50 0.44 -1.14
N ASP A 65 -0.59 -0.09 -1.70
CA ASP A 65 -1.42 -1.08 -1.03
C ASP A 65 -0.62 -2.36 -0.75
N SER A 66 0.21 -2.79 -1.70
CA SER A 66 1.05 -3.98 -1.53
C SER A 66 2.10 -3.80 -0.43
N GLU A 67 2.71 -2.62 -0.33
CA GLU A 67 3.66 -2.26 0.72
C GLU A 67 2.97 -2.25 2.08
N LEU A 68 1.79 -1.62 2.17
CA LEU A 68 0.99 -1.57 3.39
C LEU A 68 0.60 -2.98 3.86
N ILE A 69 0.13 -3.82 2.94
CA ILE A 69 -0.18 -5.24 3.23
C ILE A 69 1.07 -5.96 3.74
N GLY A 70 2.24 -5.72 3.13
CA GLY A 70 3.51 -6.28 3.58
C GLY A 70 3.87 -5.88 5.01
N GLN A 71 3.71 -4.60 5.34
CA GLN A 71 3.95 -4.06 6.68
C GLN A 71 2.99 -4.66 7.72
N ILE A 72 1.70 -4.75 7.41
CA ILE A 72 0.68 -5.34 8.30
C ILE A 72 0.98 -6.81 8.54
N LYS A 73 1.28 -7.59 7.49
CA LYS A 73 1.65 -9.02 7.63
C LYS A 73 2.91 -9.20 8.47
N ALA A 74 3.90 -8.34 8.31
CA ALA A 74 5.11 -8.38 9.12
C ALA A 74 4.83 -8.06 10.60
N ALA A 75 3.99 -7.07 10.87
CA ALA A 75 3.55 -6.72 12.22
C ALA A 75 2.76 -7.88 12.87
N GLU A 76 1.86 -8.51 12.13
CA GLU A 76 1.08 -9.67 12.58
C GLU A 76 1.98 -10.86 12.90
N ALA A 77 2.94 -11.20 12.03
CA ALA A 77 3.87 -12.29 12.27
C ALA A 77 4.70 -12.07 13.54
N ARG A 78 5.19 -10.84 13.77
CA ARG A 78 5.90 -10.47 14.99
C ARG A 78 5.00 -10.58 16.22
N HIS A 79 3.77 -10.10 16.12
CA HIS A 79 2.80 -10.20 17.19
C HIS A 79 2.52 -11.67 17.55
N ARG A 80 2.34 -12.54 16.55
CA ARG A 80 2.11 -13.97 16.76
C ARG A 80 3.29 -14.65 17.46
N ILE A 81 4.53 -14.34 17.07
CA ILE A 81 5.73 -14.85 17.74
C ILE A 81 5.77 -14.37 19.20
N LYS A 82 5.50 -13.08 19.42
CA LYS A 82 5.46 -12.50 20.78
C LYS A 82 4.41 -13.19 21.64
N SER A 83 3.18 -13.32 21.15
CA SER A 83 2.10 -13.98 21.89
C SER A 83 2.38 -15.46 22.18
N LEU A 84 3.06 -16.16 21.26
CA LEU A 84 3.50 -17.55 21.52
C LEU A 84 4.55 -17.62 22.62
N ARG A 85 5.49 -16.67 22.66
CA ARG A 85 6.49 -16.59 23.74
C ARG A 85 5.83 -16.29 25.09
N GLU A 86 4.94 -15.30 25.13
CA GLU A 86 4.18 -14.96 26.35
C GLU A 86 3.35 -16.15 26.83
N CYS A 87 2.74 -16.89 25.91
CA CYS A 87 1.99 -18.11 26.24
C CYS A 87 2.92 -19.19 26.81
N TYR A 88 4.07 -19.43 26.18
CA TYR A 88 5.06 -20.41 26.63
C TYR A 88 5.60 -20.07 28.03
N GLU A 89 5.99 -18.82 28.26
CA GLU A 89 6.48 -18.34 29.56
C GLU A 89 5.40 -18.53 30.62
N LYS A 90 4.16 -18.14 30.32
CA LYS A 90 3.02 -18.36 31.23
C LYS A 90 2.81 -19.84 31.54
N GLN A 91 2.83 -20.71 30.53
CA GLN A 91 2.67 -22.16 30.72
C GLN A 91 3.81 -22.75 31.55
N GLN A 92 5.04 -22.32 31.28
CA GLN A 92 6.22 -22.74 32.03
C GLN A 92 6.12 -22.31 33.50
N ASP A 93 5.68 -21.08 33.77
CA ASP A 93 5.47 -20.58 35.14
C ASP A 93 4.36 -21.35 35.86
N GLU A 94 3.26 -21.64 35.17
CA GLU A 94 2.18 -22.48 35.71
C GLU A 94 2.71 -23.88 36.05
N GLU A 95 3.38 -24.56 35.12
CA GLU A 95 3.98 -25.89 35.34
C GLU A 95 4.96 -25.89 36.53
N LEU A 96 5.78 -24.85 36.64
CA LEU A 96 6.71 -24.70 37.74
C LEU A 96 6.00 -24.56 39.08
N GLN A 97 4.94 -23.77 39.13
CA GLN A 97 4.10 -23.63 40.32
C GLN A 97 3.43 -24.95 40.68
N TRP A 98 2.91 -25.69 39.70
CA TRP A 98 2.37 -27.04 39.92
C TRP A 98 3.41 -27.98 40.52
N LEU A 99 4.64 -27.96 40.00
CA LEU A 99 5.73 -28.80 40.48
C LEU A 99 6.17 -28.43 41.91
N ILE A 100 6.17 -27.14 42.26
CA ILE A 100 6.43 -26.68 43.64
C ILE A 100 5.29 -27.13 44.57
N ASN A 101 4.04 -27.02 44.12
CA ASN A 101 2.86 -27.37 44.92
C ASN A 101 2.72 -28.88 45.13
N SER A 102 3.24 -29.71 44.21
CA SER A 102 3.20 -31.17 44.32
C SER A 102 4.28 -31.74 45.23
N GLN A 103 5.17 -30.92 45.81
CA GLN A 103 6.22 -31.42 46.69
C GLN A 103 5.64 -31.95 48.01
N PRO A 104 6.16 -33.06 48.54
CA PRO A 104 5.57 -33.72 49.71
C PRO A 104 5.82 -32.94 51.01
N THR A 105 6.87 -32.12 51.08
CA THR A 105 7.14 -31.25 52.24
C THR A 105 7.34 -29.79 51.84
N SER A 106 6.98 -28.88 52.75
CA SER A 106 7.19 -27.44 52.56
C SER A 106 8.68 -27.08 52.42
N LEU A 107 9.57 -27.80 53.10
CA LEU A 107 11.01 -27.59 53.00
C LEU A 107 11.54 -27.93 51.59
N GLU A 108 11.06 -29.02 50.99
CA GLU A 108 11.43 -29.41 49.62
C GLU A 108 10.86 -28.43 48.59
N ALA A 109 9.62 -27.96 48.77
CA ALA A 109 9.03 -26.91 47.94
C ALA A 109 9.87 -25.62 47.96
N VAL A 110 10.29 -25.18 49.15
CA VAL A 110 11.15 -24.00 49.32
C VAL A 110 12.52 -24.24 48.69
N ARG A 111 13.15 -25.40 48.94
CA ARG A 111 14.45 -25.75 48.38
C ARG A 111 14.41 -25.79 46.85
N LEU A 112 13.39 -26.42 46.28
CA LEU A 112 13.15 -26.46 44.84
C LEU A 112 13.00 -25.04 44.29
N LYS A 113 12.15 -24.21 44.90
CA LYS A 113 11.98 -22.79 44.50
C LYS A 113 13.29 -22.01 44.53
N THR A 114 14.18 -22.28 45.50
CA THR A 114 15.50 -21.62 45.58
C THR A 114 16.55 -22.16 44.60
N LEU A 115 16.43 -23.42 44.17
CA LEU A 115 17.33 -24.05 43.20
C LEU A 115 16.95 -23.72 41.76
N LEU A 116 15.67 -23.46 41.52
CA LEU A 116 15.20 -22.91 40.27
C LEU A 116 15.80 -21.51 40.11
N ARG A 117 16.63 -21.34 39.08
CA ARG A 117 17.18 -20.04 38.71
C ARG A 117 15.98 -19.08 38.61
N PRO A 118 15.99 -17.89 39.25
CA PRO A 118 14.94 -16.92 39.00
C PRO A 118 14.87 -16.78 37.48
N HIS A 119 13.68 -16.99 36.91
CA HIS A 119 13.43 -16.73 35.51
C HIS A 119 14.15 -15.42 35.23
N PRO A 120 15.13 -15.38 34.30
CA PRO A 120 15.83 -14.14 34.05
C PRO A 120 14.73 -13.12 33.84
N PRO A 121 14.64 -12.07 34.69
CA PRO A 121 13.62 -11.06 34.47
C PRO A 121 13.86 -10.63 33.05
N ASP A 122 12.80 -10.70 32.24
CA ASP A 122 12.80 -10.23 30.89
C ASP A 122 13.63 -8.94 30.87
N HIS A 123 14.61 -8.87 29.97
CA HIS A 123 15.57 -7.77 29.77
C HIS A 123 16.98 -7.88 30.38
N ALA A 124 17.35 -8.87 31.21
CA ALA A 124 18.72 -8.87 31.76
C ALA A 124 19.83 -9.27 30.77
N HIS A 125 19.55 -9.98 29.67
CA HIS A 125 20.58 -10.43 28.70
C HIS A 125 20.25 -10.10 27.24
N SER A 126 19.32 -9.16 27.01
CA SER A 126 19.37 -8.37 25.79
C SER A 126 20.28 -7.17 26.00
N THR A 127 21.56 -7.43 26.29
CA THR A 127 22.64 -6.68 25.62
C THR A 127 22.65 -7.03 24.12
N SER A 128 21.47 -7.04 23.48
CA SER A 128 21.39 -6.53 22.13
C SER A 128 21.82 -5.09 22.30
N ILE A 129 23.04 -4.80 21.91
CA ILE A 129 23.50 -3.44 21.71
C ILE A 129 22.49 -2.87 20.73
N MET A 130 21.41 -2.27 21.26
CA MET A 130 20.45 -1.55 20.46
C MET A 130 21.28 -0.50 19.75
N ASP A 131 21.17 -0.48 18.43
CA ASP A 131 21.91 0.50 17.65
C ASP A 131 21.65 1.90 18.26
N PRO A 132 22.70 2.58 18.76
CA PRO A 132 22.52 3.87 19.42
C PRO A 132 22.04 4.94 18.43
N LEU A 133 22.13 4.68 17.13
CA LEU A 133 21.73 5.60 16.09
C LEU A 133 20.26 5.38 15.68
N SER A 134 19.46 6.42 15.85
CA SER A 134 18.17 6.52 15.19
C SER A 134 18.34 6.55 13.67
N HIS A 135 17.35 6.07 12.91
CA HIS A 135 17.37 6.05 11.45
C HIS A 135 17.70 7.43 10.82
N THR A 136 17.25 8.53 11.43
CA THR A 136 17.60 9.90 10.98
C THR A 136 19.06 10.26 11.25
N GLN A 137 19.61 9.80 12.38
CA GLN A 137 21.01 10.01 12.74
C GLN A 137 21.93 9.19 11.83
N ARG A 138 21.54 7.95 11.50
CA ARG A 138 22.26 7.11 10.54
C ARG A 138 22.35 7.75 9.16
N LYS A 139 21.23 8.23 8.61
CA LYS A 139 21.22 8.95 7.33
C LYS A 139 22.11 10.20 7.35
N ARG A 140 22.14 10.93 8.46
CA ARG A 140 23.00 12.10 8.60
C ARG A 140 24.48 11.72 8.62
N CYS A 141 24.83 10.63 9.30
CA CYS A 141 26.19 10.09 9.29
C CYS A 141 26.60 9.62 7.89
N GLU A 142 25.72 8.93 7.16
CA GLU A 142 25.95 8.52 5.77
C GLU A 142 26.24 9.72 4.85
N ILE A 143 25.44 10.80 4.96
CA ILE A 143 25.67 12.04 4.20
C ILE A 143 27.03 12.67 4.52
N LEU A 144 27.40 12.76 5.80
CA LEU A 144 28.69 13.34 6.21
C LEU A 144 29.88 12.50 5.70
N ILE A 145 29.76 11.17 5.73
CA ILE A 145 30.78 10.26 5.20
C ILE A 145 30.92 10.44 3.68
N GLU A 146 29.81 10.53 2.95
CA GLU A 146 29.81 10.78 1.50
C GLU A 146 30.43 12.13 1.14
N ASP A 147 30.19 13.18 1.94
CA ASP A 147 30.77 14.51 1.73
C ASP A 147 32.29 14.52 1.96
N ASP A 148 32.79 13.82 2.99
CA ASP A 148 34.24 13.71 3.27
C ASP A 148 35.00 13.00 2.13
N THR A 149 34.37 12.04 1.44
CA THR A 149 34.99 11.34 0.31
C THR A 149 35.10 12.17 -0.97
N ARG A 150 34.49 13.36 -1.03
CA ARG A 150 34.52 14.26 -2.19
C ARG A 150 35.54 15.40 -2.07
N ILE A 151 36.35 15.42 -1.00
CA ILE A 151 37.33 16.50 -0.72
C ILE A 151 38.76 16.12 -1.15
N THR A 152 38.99 14.93 -1.71
CA THR A 152 40.26 14.54 -2.36
C THR A 152 40.17 14.61 -3.87
#